data_AF-A0A936I7U5-F1
#
_entry.id   AF-A0A936I7U5-F1
#
_cell.length_a   1.000
_cell.length_b   1.000
_cell.length_c   1.000
_cell.angle_alpha   90.00
_cell.angle_beta   90.00
_cell.angle_gamma   90.00
#
_symmetry.space_group_name_H-M   'P 1'
#
loop_
_entity.id
_entity.type
_entity.pdbx_description
1 polymer ?
#
loop_
_entity_poly.entity_id
_entity_poly.type
_entity_poly.pdbx_seq_one_letter_code
_entity_poly.pdbx_strand_id
1 'polypeptide(L)'
;MSKTGRPAGYKPEFAEEAKTQCEEGATDQELADFFKVGVRTLYRWKNNYPEFRQALKVSKDQADDRVERSLYERATGYERDEIDIRVVNGEIVKTPIRKFYPPDTTAAIFWLKNRKPAQWRDKQDIEHTGKVSIFASPHDERL
;
A
#
# COMPACT_ATOMS: atom_id res chain seq x y z
N MET A 1 -10.90 -11.50 -36.25
CA MET A 1 -11.98 -11.96 -35.34
C MET A 1 -11.35 -12.40 -34.02
N SER A 2 -11.31 -11.52 -33.01
CA SER A 2 -10.77 -11.87 -31.68
C SER A 2 -11.84 -12.62 -30.88
N LYS A 3 -11.56 -13.85 -30.46
CA LYS A 3 -12.43 -14.68 -29.62
C LYS A 3 -12.43 -14.10 -28.21
N THR A 4 -13.32 -13.14 -27.93
CA THR A 4 -13.57 -12.68 -26.56
C THR A 4 -14.37 -13.75 -25.83
N GLY A 5 -13.67 -14.71 -25.23
CA GLY A 5 -14.27 -15.70 -24.34
C GLY A 5 -14.90 -15.00 -23.13
N ARG A 6 -16.13 -15.40 -22.79
CA ARG A 6 -16.85 -14.96 -21.58
C ARG A 6 -15.90 -15.06 -20.38
N PRO A 7 -15.60 -13.96 -19.65
CA PRO A 7 -14.68 -14.01 -18.52
C PRO A 7 -15.18 -15.05 -17.52
N ALA A 8 -14.27 -15.91 -17.05
CA ALA A 8 -14.57 -16.97 -16.11
C ALA A 8 -15.31 -16.39 -14.90
N GLY A 9 -16.40 -17.05 -14.50
CA GLY A 9 -17.12 -16.68 -13.28
C GLY A 9 -16.21 -16.81 -12.05
N TYR A 10 -16.54 -16.08 -10.99
CA TYR A 10 -15.84 -16.20 -9.71
C TYR A 10 -15.89 -17.66 -9.22
N LYS A 11 -14.75 -18.15 -8.72
CA LYS A 11 -14.63 -19.42 -8.01
C LYS A 11 -14.17 -19.14 -6.58
N PRO A 12 -14.70 -19.86 -5.58
CA PRO A 12 -14.25 -19.72 -4.18
C PRO A 12 -12.74 -19.90 -4.00
N GLU A 13 -12.12 -20.77 -4.80
CA GLU A 13 -10.65 -21.01 -4.83
C GLU A 13 -9.84 -19.73 -5.06
N PHE A 14 -10.41 -18.76 -5.78
CA PHE A 14 -9.74 -17.49 -6.05
C PHE A 14 -9.51 -16.65 -4.78
N ALA A 15 -10.26 -16.86 -3.70
CA ALA A 15 -10.02 -16.18 -2.44
C ALA A 15 -8.69 -16.58 -1.81
N GLU A 16 -8.36 -17.88 -1.81
CA GLU A 16 -7.09 -18.38 -1.30
C GLU A 16 -5.92 -17.99 -2.21
N GLU A 17 -6.08 -18.09 -3.53
CA GLU A 17 -5.05 -17.64 -4.48
C GLU A 17 -4.78 -16.13 -4.33
N ALA A 18 -5.84 -15.33 -4.16
CA ALA A 18 -5.71 -13.89 -3.96
C ALA A 18 -5.06 -13.53 -2.63
N LYS A 19 -5.32 -14.31 -1.58
CA LYS A 19 -4.63 -14.16 -0.30
C LYS A 19 -3.14 -14.36 -0.46
N THR A 20 -2.71 -15.46 -1.09
CA THR A 20 -1.29 -15.76 -1.34
C THR A 20 -0.61 -14.64 -2.14
N GLN A 21 -1.24 -14.18 -3.22
CA GLN A 21 -0.69 -13.09 -4.04
C GLN A 21 -0.60 -11.76 -3.27
N CYS A 22 -1.57 -11.45 -2.41
CA CYS A 22 -1.49 -10.26 -1.57
C CYS A 22 -0.48 -10.41 -0.41
N GLU A 23 -0.21 -11.62 0.09
CA GLU A 23 0.89 -11.88 1.05
C GLU A 23 2.29 -11.68 0.42
N GLU A 24 2.37 -11.80 -0.91
CA GLU A 24 3.55 -11.45 -1.73
C GLU A 24 3.60 -9.95 -2.08
N GLY A 25 2.57 -9.18 -1.72
CA GLY A 25 2.51 -7.73 -1.93
C GLY A 25 1.88 -7.30 -3.26
N ALA A 26 1.17 -8.19 -3.97
CA ALA A 26 0.54 -7.87 -5.24
C ALA A 26 -0.52 -6.77 -5.11
N THR A 27 -0.48 -5.82 -6.04
CA THR A 27 -1.46 -4.76 -6.19
C THR A 27 -2.77 -5.27 -6.79
N ASP A 28 -3.87 -4.51 -6.67
CA ASP A 28 -5.16 -4.87 -7.28
C ASP A 28 -5.05 -5.03 -8.82
N GLN A 29 -4.09 -4.35 -9.47
CA GLN A 29 -3.82 -4.47 -10.90
C GLN A 29 -3.12 -5.80 -11.23
N GLU A 30 -2.05 -6.14 -10.52
CA GLU A 30 -1.32 -7.40 -10.70
C GLU A 30 -2.22 -8.60 -10.38
N LEU A 31 -3.11 -8.45 -9.40
CA LEU A 31 -4.08 -9.47 -9.06
C LEU A 31 -5.13 -9.67 -10.18
N ALA A 32 -5.59 -8.58 -10.80
CA ALA A 32 -6.48 -8.66 -11.95
C ALA A 32 -5.80 -9.36 -13.14
N ASP A 33 -4.52 -9.07 -13.36
CA ASP A 33 -3.70 -9.70 -14.40
C ASP A 33 -3.46 -11.18 -14.11
N PHE A 34 -3.19 -11.55 -12.85
CA PHE A 34 -3.07 -12.94 -12.39
C PHE A 34 -4.32 -13.77 -12.71
N PHE A 35 -5.50 -13.25 -12.38
CA PHE A 35 -6.78 -13.89 -12.68
C PHE A 35 -7.23 -13.73 -14.13
N LYS A 36 -6.48 -12.98 -14.96
CA LYS A 36 -6.81 -12.67 -16.37
C LYS A 36 -8.20 -12.03 -16.49
N VAL A 37 -8.55 -11.17 -15.55
CA VAL A 37 -9.80 -10.41 -15.53
C VAL A 37 -9.50 -8.92 -15.56
N GLY A 38 -10.44 -8.11 -16.05
CA GLY A 38 -10.33 -6.66 -15.87
C GLY A 38 -10.47 -6.27 -14.40
N VAL A 39 -9.80 -5.20 -13.98
CA VAL A 39 -9.88 -4.64 -12.62
C VAL A 39 -11.33 -4.37 -12.18
N ARG A 40 -12.21 -3.97 -13.11
CA ARG A 40 -13.65 -3.82 -12.84
C ARG A 40 -14.33 -5.12 -12.37
N THR A 41 -13.93 -6.26 -12.95
CA THR A 41 -14.42 -7.58 -12.55
C THR A 41 -13.89 -7.95 -11.16
N LEU A 42 -12.63 -7.64 -10.88
CA LEU A 42 -12.04 -7.81 -9.54
C LEU A 42 -12.80 -7.00 -8.48
N TYR A 43 -13.12 -5.73 -8.74
CA TYR A 43 -13.94 -4.92 -7.84
C TYR A 43 -15.35 -5.47 -7.67
N ARG A 44 -15.95 -6.00 -8.74
CA ARG A 44 -17.24 -6.69 -8.64
C ARG A 44 -17.15 -7.91 -7.74
N TRP A 45 -16.07 -8.70 -7.82
CA TRP A 45 -15.86 -9.84 -6.94
C TRP A 45 -15.71 -9.41 -5.48
N LYS A 46 -14.93 -8.37 -5.22
CA LYS A 46 -14.77 -7.78 -3.88
C LYS A 46 -16.08 -7.30 -3.26
N ASN A 47 -17.02 -6.80 -4.07
CA ASN A 47 -18.32 -6.35 -3.58
C ASN A 47 -19.30 -7.51 -3.37
N ASN A 48 -19.28 -8.50 -4.26
CA ASN A 48 -20.27 -9.58 -4.26
C ASN A 48 -19.87 -10.80 -3.42
N TYR A 49 -18.58 -10.97 -3.11
CA TYR A 49 -18.05 -12.10 -2.36
C TYR A 49 -17.28 -11.60 -1.14
N PRO A 50 -17.94 -11.55 0.04
CA PRO A 50 -17.31 -11.09 1.28
C PRO A 50 -16.05 -11.87 1.66
N GLU A 51 -16.00 -13.17 1.39
CA GLU A 51 -14.83 -14.02 1.66
C GLU A 51 -13.61 -13.59 0.85
N PHE A 52 -13.78 -13.31 -0.45
CA PHE A 52 -12.74 -12.77 -1.31
C PHE A 52 -12.24 -11.41 -0.79
N ARG A 53 -13.16 -10.53 -0.39
CA ARG A 53 -12.80 -9.23 0.21
C ARG A 53 -12.03 -9.40 1.51
N GLN A 54 -12.43 -10.36 2.35
CA GLN A 54 -11.77 -10.61 3.63
C GLN A 54 -10.36 -11.18 3.43
N ALA A 55 -10.19 -12.11 2.49
CA ALA A 55 -8.89 -12.66 2.09
C ALA A 55 -7.91 -11.56 1.65
N LEU A 56 -8.39 -10.59 0.87
CA LEU A 56 -7.60 -9.41 0.47
C LEU A 56 -7.29 -8.44 1.62
N LYS A 57 -8.11 -8.40 2.66
CA LYS A 57 -7.91 -7.48 3.79
C LYS A 57 -6.86 -8.01 4.77
N VAL A 58 -6.98 -9.28 5.16
CA VAL A 58 -6.08 -9.93 6.13
C VAL A 58 -4.64 -10.02 5.60
N SER A 59 -4.47 -10.18 4.29
CA SER A 59 -3.16 -10.19 3.64
C SER A 59 -2.55 -8.79 3.53
N LYS A 60 -3.36 -7.76 3.27
CA LYS A 60 -2.91 -6.35 3.28
C LYS A 60 -2.47 -5.91 4.66
N ASP A 61 -3.19 -6.28 5.72
CA ASP A 61 -2.78 -5.99 7.10
C ASP A 61 -1.38 -6.60 7.41
N GLN A 62 -1.09 -7.81 6.94
CA GLN A 62 0.24 -8.43 7.10
C GLN A 62 1.34 -7.79 6.22
N ALA A 63 1.00 -7.39 5.00
CA ALA A 63 1.93 -6.67 4.13
C ALA A 63 2.25 -5.28 4.72
N ASP A 64 1.23 -4.59 5.25
CA ASP A 64 1.35 -3.33 5.95
C ASP A 64 2.20 -3.51 7.23
N ASP A 65 1.98 -4.55 8.03
CA ASP A 65 2.82 -4.88 9.21
C ASP A 65 4.30 -5.08 8.84
N ARG A 66 4.59 -5.68 7.68
CA ARG A 66 5.98 -5.85 7.19
C ARG A 66 6.59 -4.53 6.77
N VAL A 67 5.82 -3.67 6.09
CA VAL A 67 6.25 -2.31 5.74
C VAL A 67 6.49 -1.50 7.02
N GLU A 68 5.59 -1.58 8.00
CA GLU A 68 5.72 -0.92 9.30
C GLU A 68 6.98 -1.38 10.04
N ARG A 69 7.25 -2.69 10.08
CA ARG A 69 8.48 -3.24 10.68
C ARG A 69 9.73 -2.73 9.97
N SER A 70 9.74 -2.77 8.64
CA SER A 70 10.88 -2.32 7.83
C SER A 70 11.10 -0.81 7.97
N LEU A 71 10.01 -0.04 8.05
CA LEU A 71 10.04 1.40 8.26
C LEU A 71 10.56 1.73 9.67
N TYR A 72 10.16 0.96 10.68
CA TYR A 72 10.67 1.08 12.04
C TYR A 72 12.18 0.77 12.09
N GLU A 73 12.62 -0.34 11.50
CA GLU A 73 14.05 -0.71 11.40
C GLU A 73 14.86 0.41 10.72
N ARG A 74 14.36 0.96 9.61
CA ARG A 74 14.98 2.13 8.97
C ARG A 74 14.95 3.36 9.86
N ALA A 75 13.87 3.61 10.60
CA ALA A 75 13.73 4.78 11.47
C ALA A 75 14.65 4.72 12.71
N THR A 76 14.99 3.53 13.20
CA THR A 76 15.87 3.34 14.38
C THR A 76 17.29 2.94 14.03
N GLY A 77 17.54 2.55 12.78
CA GLY A 77 18.73 1.81 12.39
C GLY A 77 18.64 0.33 12.78
N TYR A 78 19.32 -0.52 12.01
CA TYR A 78 19.34 -1.96 12.21
C TYR A 78 20.65 -2.57 11.70
N GLU A 79 20.95 -3.79 12.14
CA GLU A 79 22.11 -4.54 11.69
C GLU A 79 21.65 -5.74 10.86
N ARG A 80 22.35 -6.01 9.76
CA ARG A 80 22.09 -7.18 8.93
C ARG A 80 23.38 -7.87 8.56
N ASP A 81 23.35 -9.19 8.64
CA ASP A 81 24.42 -10.03 8.10
C ASP A 81 24.33 -10.02 6.57
N GLU A 82 25.41 -9.62 5.92
CA GLU A 82 25.57 -9.61 4.47
C GLU A 82 26.79 -10.43 4.06
N ILE A 83 26.75 -10.96 2.84
CA ILE A 83 27.90 -11.63 2.26
C ILE A 83 28.51 -10.68 1.25
N ASP A 84 29.69 -10.17 1.56
CA ASP A 84 30.48 -9.40 0.60
C ASP A 84 31.16 -10.38 -0.36
N ILE A 85 30.87 -10.26 -1.65
CA ILE A 85 31.39 -11.14 -2.69
C ILE A 85 32.49 -10.38 -3.43
N ARG A 86 33.74 -10.79 -3.25
CA ARG A 86 34.89 -10.21 -3.94
C ARG A 86 35.57 -11.27 -4.80
N VAL A 87 36.04 -10.88 -5.98
CA VAL A 87 36.89 -11.74 -6.80
C VAL A 87 38.33 -11.39 -6.50
N VAL A 88 39.07 -12.33 -5.92
CA VAL A 88 40.50 -12.18 -5.61
C VAL A 88 41.23 -13.29 -6.33
N ASN A 89 42.18 -12.94 -7.21
CA ASN A 89 42.98 -13.89 -8.00
C ASN A 89 42.15 -14.89 -8.83
N GLY A 90 40.98 -14.49 -9.32
CA GLY A 90 40.10 -15.35 -10.13
C GLY A 90 39.19 -16.27 -9.31
N GLU A 91 39.28 -16.26 -7.99
CA GLU A 91 38.38 -17.01 -7.10
C GLU A 91 37.35 -16.09 -6.44
N ILE A 92 36.12 -16.60 -6.31
CA ILE A 92 35.02 -15.90 -5.64
C ILE A 92 35.16 -16.09 -4.13
N VAL A 93 35.58 -15.05 -3.42
CA VAL A 93 35.67 -15.02 -1.96
C VAL A 93 34.38 -14.41 -1.41
N LYS A 94 33.70 -15.16 -0.55
CA LYS A 94 32.50 -14.72 0.18
C LYS A 94 32.88 -14.42 1.63
N THR A 95 32.82 -13.16 2.03
CA THR A 95 33.13 -12.75 3.41
C THR A 95 31.84 -12.37 4.13
N PRO A 96 31.45 -13.06 5.22
CA PRO A 96 30.32 -12.63 6.03
C PRO A 96 30.70 -11.34 6.76
N ILE A 97 29.90 -10.29 6.56
CA ILE A 97 30.04 -9.01 7.22
C ILE A 97 28.76 -8.68 7.98
N ARG A 98 28.89 -8.09 9.16
CA ARG A 98 27.75 -7.52 9.89
C ARG A 98 27.71 -6.04 9.59
N LYS A 99 26.73 -5.60 8.80
CA LYS A 99 26.62 -4.22 8.34
C LYS A 99 25.56 -3.49 9.13
N PHE A 100 25.95 -2.36 9.72
CA PHE A 100 25.04 -1.44 10.39
C PHE A 100 24.44 -0.46 9.38
N TYR A 101 23.11 -0.39 9.37
CA TYR A 101 22.33 0.56 8.61
C TYR A 101 21.86 1.66 9.57
N PRO A 102 22.39 2.90 9.46
CA PRO A 102 22.04 3.96 10.38
C PRO A 102 20.57 4.40 10.23
N PRO A 103 20.00 5.03 11.26
CA PRO A 103 18.66 5.59 11.20
C PRO A 103 18.47 6.54 10.02
N ASP A 104 17.36 6.39 9.31
CA ASP A 104 16.88 7.28 8.27
C ASP A 104 15.90 8.29 8.87
N THR A 105 16.24 9.57 8.76
CA THR A 105 15.46 10.66 9.35
C THR A 105 14.09 10.82 8.70
N THR A 106 13.95 10.51 7.41
CA THR A 106 12.67 10.57 6.69
C THR A 106 11.75 9.46 7.17
N ALA A 107 12.27 8.24 7.32
CA ALA A 107 11.54 7.12 7.89
C ALA A 107 11.05 7.42 9.31
N ALA A 108 11.90 8.04 10.15
CA ALA A 108 11.51 8.47 11.49
C ALA A 108 10.38 9.51 11.49
N ILE A 109 10.44 10.51 10.58
CA ILE A 109 9.39 11.52 10.43
C ILE A 109 8.06 10.88 10.04
N PHE A 110 8.05 9.99 9.03
CA PHE A 110 6.83 9.29 8.62
C PHE A 110 6.25 8.42 9.74
N TRP A 111 7.12 7.68 10.43
CA TRP A 111 6.70 6.86 11.58
C TRP A 111 6.03 7.69 12.67
N LEU A 112 6.62 8.83 13.04
CA LEU A 112 6.09 9.70 14.08
C LEU A 112 4.79 10.38 13.65
N LYS A 113 4.65 10.78 12.38
CA LYS A 113 3.40 11.29 11.80
C LYS A 113 2.27 10.27 11.89
N ASN A 114 2.56 8.99 11.66
CA ASN A 114 1.56 7.91 11.71
C ASN A 114 1.20 7.51 13.14
N ARG A 115 2.18 7.35 14.05
CA ARG A 115 1.96 6.86 15.43
C ARG A 115 1.61 7.94 16.44
N LYS A 116 2.04 9.18 16.22
CA LYS A 116 1.78 10.34 17.10
C LYS A 116 1.24 11.53 16.29
N PRO A 117 0.12 11.36 15.55
CA PRO A 117 -0.39 12.40 14.65
C PRO A 117 -0.72 13.70 15.38
N ALA A 118 -1.22 13.64 16.62
CA ALA A 118 -1.52 14.84 17.41
C ALA A 118 -0.29 15.75 17.66
N GLN A 119 0.93 15.20 17.64
CA GLN A 119 2.16 15.93 17.92
C GLN A 119 2.97 16.22 16.65
N TRP A 120 2.87 15.37 15.63
CA TRP A 120 3.78 15.40 14.46
C TRP A 120 3.09 15.63 13.12
N ARG A 121 1.75 15.57 13.06
CA ARG A 121 1.02 15.85 11.82
C ARG A 121 1.21 17.32 11.44
N ASP A 122 1.47 17.57 10.17
CA ASP A 122 1.58 18.92 9.65
C ASP A 122 0.25 19.66 9.86
N LYS A 123 0.32 20.84 10.48
CA LYS A 123 -0.84 21.75 10.57
C LYS A 123 -0.98 22.44 9.22
N GLN A 124 -2.13 22.28 8.58
CA GLN A 124 -2.52 23.10 7.45
C GLN A 124 -3.41 24.22 7.98
N ASP A 125 -2.86 25.43 8.07
CA ASP A 125 -3.66 26.63 8.27
C ASP A 125 -4.19 27.06 6.90
N ILE A 126 -5.48 26.80 6.65
CA ILE A 126 -6.15 27.17 5.42
C ILE A 126 -6.82 28.52 5.66
N GLU A 127 -6.16 29.61 5.26
CA GLU A 127 -6.78 30.92 5.22
C GLU A 127 -7.65 31.06 3.96
N HIS A 128 -8.96 31.24 4.14
CA HIS A 128 -9.87 31.54 3.05
C HIS A 128 -9.90 33.05 2.77
N THR A 129 -9.05 33.53 1.85
CA THR A 129 -9.17 34.89 1.32
C THR A 129 -10.14 34.92 0.13
N GLY A 130 -11.43 35.09 0.41
CA GLY A 130 -12.47 35.28 -0.60
C GLY A 130 -13.46 36.36 -0.17
N LYS A 131 -13.75 37.32 -1.05
CA LYS A 131 -14.86 38.27 -0.84
C LYS A 131 -16.16 37.48 -0.81
N VAL A 132 -16.77 37.38 0.37
CA VAL A 132 -18.12 36.80 0.52
C VAL A 132 -19.12 37.82 -0.01
N SER A 133 -19.53 37.67 -1.27
CA SER A 133 -20.66 38.42 -1.82
C SER A 133 -21.96 37.75 -1.37
N ILE A 134 -22.57 38.31 -0.34
CA ILE A 134 -23.92 37.91 0.09
C ILE A 134 -24.89 38.52 -0.93
N PHE A 135 -25.38 37.69 -1.86
CA PHE A 135 -26.54 38.07 -2.67
C PHE A 135 -27.80 37.77 -1.84
N ALA A 136 -28.36 38.80 -1.22
CA ALA A 136 -29.71 38.71 -0.66
C ALA A 136 -30.70 38.55 -1.82
N SER A 137 -31.39 37.41 -1.87
CA SER A 137 -32.42 37.16 -2.88
C SER A 137 -33.71 37.89 -2.46
N PRO A 138 -34.27 38.79 -3.30
CA PRO A 138 -35.53 39.45 -3.01
C PRO A 138 -36.67 38.48 -3.34
N HIS A 139 -37.00 37.61 -2.39
CA HIS A 139 -38.23 36.83 -2.45
C HIS A 139 -38.87 36.79 -1.06
N ASP A 140 -39.28 37.96 -0.59
CA ASP A 140 -40.31 38.05 0.42
C ASP A 140 -41.09 39.36 0.27
N GLU A 141 -41.94 39.41 -0.76
CA GLU A 141 -43.02 40.39 -0.85
C GLU A 141 -44.11 39.85 -1.79
N ARG A 142 -45.01 39.03 -1.22
CA ARG A 142 -46.37 38.83 -1.73
C ARG A 142 -47.34 38.78 -0.55
N LEU A 143 -47.91 39.94 -0.24
CA LEU A 143 -49.27 40.08 0.29
C LEU A 143 -50.25 40.08 -0.89
#